data_AF-A0A5S4STV1-F1
#
_entry.id   AF-A0A5S4STV1-F1
#
_cell.length_a   1.000
_cell.length_b   1.000
_cell.length_c   1.000
_cell.angle_alpha   90.00
_cell.angle_beta   90.00
_cell.angle_gamma   90.00
#
_symmetry.space_group_name_H-M   'P 1'
#
loop_
_entity.id
_entity.type
_entity.pdbx_description
1 polymer ?
#
loop_
_entity_poly.entity_id
_entity_poly.type
_entity_poly.pdbx_seq_one_letter_code
_entity_poly.pdbx_strand_id
1 'polypeptide(L)'
;MGIAKGIDLSKLVDYTAIEDGPWWRAGSGDSRSGQVGQQIGVVSLKHASGYAIVMQMQSGKIETFRPMQLFPYEAQATQQGDAA
;
A
#
# COMPACT_ATOMS: atom_id res chain seq x y z
N MET A 1 -9.74 -25.31 -13.39
CA MET A 1 -9.80 -24.36 -12.25
C MET A 1 -11.05 -23.52 -12.42
N GLY A 2 -12.12 -23.82 -11.69
CA GLY A 2 -13.32 -22.99 -11.70
C GLY A 2 -13.07 -21.74 -10.87
N ILE A 3 -13.11 -20.56 -11.50
CA ILE A 3 -13.29 -19.32 -10.75
C ILE A 3 -14.59 -19.45 -9.95
N ALA A 4 -14.53 -19.35 -8.63
CA ALA A 4 -15.72 -19.35 -7.80
C ALA A 4 -16.60 -18.18 -8.26
N LYS A 5 -17.70 -18.50 -8.96
CA LYS A 5 -18.60 -17.51 -9.54
C LYS A 5 -19.27 -16.74 -8.39
N GLY A 6 -19.01 -15.44 -8.28
CA GLY A 6 -19.79 -14.52 -7.44
C GLY A 6 -19.47 -14.52 -5.95
N ILE A 7 -18.19 -14.61 -5.57
CA ILE A 7 -17.81 -14.25 -4.19
C ILE A 7 -17.92 -12.74 -4.05
N ASP A 8 -18.86 -12.31 -3.21
CA ASP A 8 -18.97 -10.92 -2.77
C ASP A 8 -17.85 -10.62 -1.75
N LEU A 9 -16.78 -10.00 -2.24
CA LEU A 9 -15.63 -9.64 -1.41
C LEU A 9 -15.98 -8.65 -0.31
N SER A 10 -17.02 -7.83 -0.47
CA SER A 10 -17.45 -6.88 0.57
C SER A 10 -17.92 -7.58 1.85
N LYS A 11 -18.28 -8.87 1.77
CA LYS A 11 -18.62 -9.70 2.94
C LYS A 11 -17.40 -10.30 3.63
N LEU A 12 -16.23 -10.26 2.99
CA LEU A 12 -15.02 -10.93 3.46
C LEU A 12 -13.93 -9.94 3.88
N VAL A 13 -13.91 -8.75 3.28
CA VAL A 13 -12.90 -7.73 3.54
C VAL A 13 -13.53 -6.38 3.87
N ASP A 14 -12.82 -5.62 4.70
CA ASP A 14 -13.03 -4.19 4.88
C ASP A 14 -11.91 -3.42 4.18
N TYR A 15 -12.27 -2.28 3.60
CA TYR A 15 -11.31 -1.31 3.08
C TYR A 15 -11.44 0.00 3.85
N THR A 16 -10.33 0.42 4.45
CA THR A 16 -10.21 1.72 5.10
C THR A 16 -9.35 2.62 4.23
N ALA A 17 -9.96 3.64 3.63
CA ALA A 17 -9.26 4.63 2.83
C ALA A 17 -8.42 5.56 3.72
N ILE A 18 -7.30 6.03 3.18
CA ILE A 18 -6.39 6.99 3.82
C ILE A 18 -6.05 8.05 2.77
N GLU A 19 -6.52 9.27 2.98
CA GLU A 19 -6.46 10.36 1.99
C GLU A 19 -5.05 10.93 1.81
N ASP A 20 -4.24 10.95 2.88
CA ASP A 20 -2.85 11.44 2.88
C ASP A 20 -1.92 10.49 3.65
N GLY A 21 -1.86 9.24 3.22
CA GLY A 21 -1.06 8.25 3.93
C GLY A 21 0.44 8.46 3.79
N PRO A 22 1.24 7.86 4.69
CA PRO A 22 2.69 7.93 4.63
C PRO A 22 3.23 7.27 3.36
N TRP A 23 4.41 7.70 2.95
CA TRP A 23 5.16 7.08 1.87
C TRP A 23 6.02 5.94 2.41
N TRP A 24 6.02 4.84 1.67
CA TRP A 24 6.79 3.65 2.01
C TRP A 24 7.66 3.20 0.86
N ARG A 25 8.77 2.57 1.21
CA ARG A 25 9.62 1.82 0.29
C ARG A 25 9.39 0.32 0.50
N ALA A 26 9.16 -0.41 -0.59
CA ALA A 26 9.07 -1.85 -0.55
C ALA A 26 10.44 -2.48 -0.23
N GLY A 27 10.44 -3.42 0.71
CA GLY A 27 11.59 -4.16 1.20
C GLY A 27 12.17 -5.16 0.23
N SER A 28 13.26 -5.81 0.63
CA SER A 28 13.91 -6.89 -0.13
C SER A 28 13.07 -8.18 -0.12
N GLY A 29 13.23 -9.01 -1.16
CA GLY A 29 12.61 -10.34 -1.25
C GLY A 29 11.51 -10.51 -2.30
N ASP A 30 11.21 -9.47 -3.09
CA ASP A 30 10.31 -9.54 -4.24
C ASP A 30 10.79 -8.58 -5.34
N SER A 31 10.33 -8.80 -6.57
CA SER A 31 10.47 -7.96 -7.77
C SER A 31 10.12 -6.48 -7.57
N ARG A 32 9.35 -6.17 -6.51
CA ARG A 32 8.92 -4.81 -6.14
C ARG A 32 9.90 -4.09 -5.22
N SER A 33 10.99 -4.75 -4.82
CA SER A 33 11.97 -4.19 -3.89
C SER A 33 12.53 -2.84 -4.36
N GLY A 34 12.63 -1.89 -3.43
CA GLY A 34 13.12 -0.53 -3.68
C GLY A 34 12.07 0.41 -4.28
N GLN A 35 10.94 -0.10 -4.77
CA GLN A 35 9.86 0.74 -5.28
C GLN A 35 9.20 1.53 -4.15
N VAL A 36 8.78 2.75 -4.47
CA VAL A 36 8.20 3.69 -3.53
C VAL A 36 6.74 3.96 -3.92
N GLY A 37 5.89 4.15 -2.92
CA GLY A 37 4.50 4.52 -3.11
C GLY A 37 3.90 5.18 -1.88
N GLN A 38 2.74 5.79 -2.06
CA GLN A 38 1.95 6.37 -0.97
C GLN A 38 0.93 5.34 -0.49
N GLN A 39 0.79 5.18 0.82
CA GLN A 39 -0.30 4.40 1.38
C GLN A 39 -1.63 5.12 1.12
N ILE A 40 -2.56 4.44 0.47
CA ILE A 40 -3.91 4.98 0.16
C ILE A 40 -5.02 4.26 0.94
N GLY A 41 -4.67 3.18 1.63
CA GLY A 41 -5.61 2.48 2.48
C GLY A 41 -5.09 1.18 3.08
N VAL A 42 -5.99 0.48 3.73
CA VAL A 42 -5.76 -0.84 4.33
C VAL A 42 -6.92 -1.75 3.95
N VAL A 43 -6.62 -2.95 3.47
CA VAL A 43 -7.60 -4.04 3.33
C VAL A 43 -7.40 -5.02 4.46
N SER A 44 -8.44 -5.32 5.23
CA SER A 44 -8.42 -6.29 6.32
C SER A 44 -9.47 -7.37 6.14
N LEU A 45 -9.20 -8.59 6.62
CA LEU A 45 -10.19 -9.67 6.64
C LEU A 45 -11.20 -9.44 7.78
N LYS A 46 -12.49 -9.63 7.51
CA LYS A 46 -13.56 -9.46 8.51
C LYS A 46 -13.59 -10.51 9.61
N HIS A 47 -13.15 -11.73 9.27
CA HIS A 47 -13.34 -12.92 10.10
C HIS A 47 -12.02 -13.61 10.47
N ALA A 48 -10.88 -12.96 10.21
CA ALA A 48 -9.56 -13.48 10.53
C ALA A 48 -8.59 -12.33 10.80
N SER A 49 -7.52 -12.61 11.54
CA SER A 49 -6.42 -11.66 11.67
C SER A 49 -5.62 -11.61 10.37
N GLY A 50 -5.48 -10.41 9.83
CA GLY A 50 -4.71 -10.19 8.60
C GLY A 50 -5.15 -8.93 7.90
N TYR A 51 -4.17 -8.14 7.51
CA TYR A 51 -4.40 -6.97 6.68
C TYR A 51 -3.25 -6.78 5.70
N ALA A 52 -3.54 -6.09 4.62
CA ALA A 52 -2.58 -5.62 3.66
C ALA A 52 -2.68 -4.10 3.55
N ILE A 53 -1.52 -3.46 3.46
CA ILE A 53 -1.42 -2.03 3.18
C ILE A 53 -1.57 -1.87 1.66
N VAL A 54 -2.50 -1.01 1.25
CA VAL A 54 -2.72 -0.66 -0.15
C VAL A 54 -1.91 0.59 -0.44
N MET A 55 -1.04 0.50 -1.45
CA MET A 55 -0.20 1.61 -1.88
C MET A 55 -0.47 1.96 -3.34
N GLN A 56 -0.50 3.25 -3.63
CA GLN A 56 -0.31 3.74 -4.99
C GLN A 56 1.18 3.96 -5.21
N MET A 57 1.78 3.15 -6.08
CA MET A 57 3.18 3.23 -6.44
C MET A 57 3.44 4.49 -7.28
N GLN A 58 4.68 4.98 -7.31
CA GLN A 58 5.08 6.11 -8.17
C GLN A 58 4.79 5.88 -9.65
N SER A 59 4.69 4.61 -10.08
CA SER A 59 4.29 4.25 -11.44
C SER A 59 2.78 4.41 -11.72
N GLY A 60 1.99 4.78 -10.70
CA GLY A 60 0.53 4.86 -10.75
C GLY A 60 -0.18 3.52 -10.48
N LYS A 61 0.54 2.40 -10.40
CA LYS A 61 -0.03 1.09 -10.07
C LYS A 61 -0.50 1.02 -8.62
N ILE A 62 -1.57 0.28 -8.38
CA ILE A 62 -2.03 -0.05 -7.03
C ILE A 62 -1.53 -1.44 -6.66
N GLU A 63 -0.84 -1.53 -5.53
CA GLU A 63 -0.21 -2.75 -5.05
C GLU A 63 -0.53 -2.95 -3.56
N THR A 64 -0.45 -4.20 -3.10
CA THR A 64 -0.64 -4.54 -1.69
C THR A 64 0.61 -5.13 -1.06
N PHE A 65 0.90 -4.73 0.18
CA PHE A 65 2.08 -5.17 0.93
C PHE A 65 1.71 -5.62 2.34
N ARG A 66 2.48 -6.58 2.87
CA ARG A 66 2.44 -6.87 4.30
C ARG A 66 3.20 -5.76 5.05
N PRO A 67 2.78 -5.41 6.28
CA PRO A 67 3.45 -4.36 7.06
C PRO A 67 4.96 -4.56 7.21
N MET A 68 5.40 -5.79 7.46
CA MET A 68 6.82 -6.12 7.63
C MET A 68 7.66 -5.99 6.35
N GLN A 69 7.02 -5.80 5.19
CA GLN A 69 7.71 -5.61 3.91
C GLN A 69 7.93 -4.13 3.58
N LEU A 70 7.47 -3.21 4.43
CA LEU A 70 7.57 -1.78 4.18
C LEU A 70 8.57 -1.13 5.11
N PHE A 71 9.40 -0.26 4.53
CA PHE A 71 10.34 0.58 5.25
C PHE A 71 9.93 2.04 5.09
N PRO A 72 10.02 2.86 6.16
CA PRO A 72 9.74 4.28 6.07
C PRO A 72 10.48 4.92 4.90
N TYR A 73 9.77 5.67 4.07
CA TYR A 73 10.39 6.52 3.07
C TYR A 73 10.25 7.97 3.52
N GLU A 74 11.33 8.51 4.07
CA GLU A 74 11.46 9.95 4.18
C GLU A 74 11.57 10.49 2.76
N ALA A 75 10.44 10.96 2.22
CA ALA A 75 10.50 11.89 1.11
C ALA A 75 11.33 13.06 1.65
N GLN A 76 12.58 13.17 1.19
CA GLN A 76 13.42 14.32 1.52
C GLN A 76 12.54 15.54 1.29
N ALA A 77 12.37 16.35 2.33
CA ALA A 77 11.73 17.65 2.22
C ALA A 77 12.60 18.51 1.29
N THR A 78 12.48 18.31 -0.01
CA THR A 78 13.09 19.16 -1.02
C THR A 78 12.20 20.40 -1.15
N GLN A 79 12.12 21.18 -0.07
CA GLN A 79 11.90 22.61 -0.19
C GLN A 79 13.28 23.26 -0.18
N GLN A 80 13.90 23.24 -1.35
CA GLN A 80 15.08 24.02 -1.66
C GLN A 80 14.61 25.23 -2.47
N GLY A 81 14.74 26.42 -1.89
CA GLY A 81 14.76 27.69 -2.62
C GLY A 81 13.56 28.61 -2.40
N ASP A 82 13.61 29.42 -1.35
CA ASP A 82 13.29 30.84 -1.54
C ASP A 82 14.61 31.59 -1.46
N ALA A 83 15.11 31.96 -2.64
CA ALA A 83 16.19 32.91 -2.81
C ALA A 83 15.55 34.28 -2.99
N ALA A 84 15.71 35.15 -2.00
CA ALA A 84 15.67 36.61 -2.15
C ALA A 84 16.43 37.25 -0.98
#